data_AF-A0A3A8KMQ3-F1
#
_entry.id   AF-A0A3A8KMQ3-F1
#
_cell.length_a   1.000
_cell.length_b   1.000
_cell.length_c   1.000
_cell.angle_alpha   90.00
_cell.angle_beta   90.00
_cell.angle_gamma   90.00
#
_symmetry.space_group_name_H-M   'P 1'
#
loop_
_entity.id
_entity.type
_entity.pdbx_description
1 polymer ?
#
loop_
_entity_poly.entity_id
_entity_poly.type
_entity_poly.pdbx_seq_one_letter_code
_entity_poly.pdbx_strand_id
1 'polypeptide(L)'
;MASKPRATPRVSGEAASLDLERPLATVVSPSRPLVAHFHAPEGLVLLPESLGASGFFAGSLGALSVEEVFAQILSGIRTGQLVVQHDTVRRAVSFRDGQVVFATSSERWERLGSVMVRLGLLTEDQLAGALAQVTPARRIGQVLTSQGLVSEASLYSAMTFVVREVVLNLFEMQDGSFLFLEAKAPAVDAVKLPERTRDLVLTGIKRAEETGRLRRRFPDDMHVQPGPQGALPGEEALFATLGEGTSLGALRARYAGSQYAFYSGVEEAVRGGHLAVRAAAPAPAPGPAVEGMAWELLSAEERYNLLLSLVHRALREAGRDVDLLRGFVDVPPPGLEDAYQGVTLGPDGRVDVARLRANVSTSGGEAVGRAMALEALDAFVSYALFSARNVLPTDVAERLANTYRTLQGGIS
;
A
#
# COMPACT_ATOMS: atom_id res chain seq x y z
N MET A 1 0.29 9.36 3.49
CA MET A 1 0.48 10.17 4.71
C MET A 1 1.83 9.81 5.30
N ALA A 2 2.71 10.77 5.58
CA ALA A 2 4.00 10.47 6.22
C ALA A 2 3.76 9.95 7.64
N SER A 3 4.34 8.80 7.98
CA SER A 3 4.26 8.25 9.34
C SER A 3 4.98 9.18 10.31
N LYS A 4 4.42 9.38 11.49
CA LYS A 4 5.05 10.20 12.54
C LYS A 4 6.40 9.57 12.93
N PRO A 5 7.48 10.35 13.06
CA PRO A 5 8.78 9.81 13.43
C PRO A 5 8.75 9.21 14.83
N ARG A 6 9.20 7.95 14.95
CA ARG A 6 9.23 7.19 16.21
C ARG A 6 10.33 7.61 17.18
N ALA A 7 11.35 8.25 16.64
CA ALA A 7 12.49 8.79 17.36
C ALA A 7 12.85 10.13 16.72
N THR A 8 12.90 11.19 17.52
CA THR A 8 13.23 12.54 17.03
C THR A 8 14.50 13.04 17.73
N PRO A 9 15.61 13.26 17.00
CA PRO A 9 16.82 13.81 17.60
C PRO A 9 16.59 15.28 17.98
N ARG A 10 17.10 15.69 19.13
CA ARG A 10 17.25 17.09 19.55
C ARG A 10 18.70 17.37 19.84
N VAL A 11 19.15 18.55 19.46
CA VAL A 11 20.52 19.02 19.74
C VAL A 11 20.42 20.26 20.62
N SER A 12 21.18 20.28 21.72
CA SER A 12 21.27 21.41 22.65
C SER A 12 22.73 21.58 23.08
N GLY A 13 23.41 22.58 22.53
CA GLY A 13 24.85 22.79 22.75
C GLY A 13 25.67 21.61 22.23
N GLU A 14 26.52 21.03 23.07
CA GLU A 14 27.34 19.85 22.76
C GLU A 14 26.61 18.51 22.99
N ALA A 15 25.37 18.53 23.51
CA ALA A 15 24.59 17.34 23.81
C ALA A 15 23.49 17.09 22.77
N ALA A 16 23.30 15.82 22.41
CA ALA A 16 22.15 15.36 21.64
C ALA A 16 21.27 14.45 22.51
N SER A 17 19.95 14.60 22.40
CA SER A 17 18.96 13.71 23.00
C SER A 17 18.08 13.10 21.91
N LEU A 18 17.45 11.97 22.22
CA LEU A 18 16.52 11.29 21.32
C LEU A 18 15.16 11.21 22.01
N ASP A 19 14.18 11.96 21.50
CA ASP A 19 12.80 11.84 21.94
C ASP A 19 12.20 10.59 21.33
N LEU A 20 11.97 9.58 22.16
CA LEU A 20 11.30 8.35 21.76
C LEU A 20 9.80 8.47 21.98
N GLU A 21 9.00 7.91 21.07
CA GLU A 21 7.59 7.72 21.35
C GLU A 21 7.38 6.85 22.60
N ARG A 22 6.32 7.13 23.37
CA ARG A 22 6.08 6.50 24.68
C ARG A 22 6.27 4.98 24.70
N PRO A 23 5.76 4.19 23.72
CA PRO A 23 5.96 2.74 23.73
C PRO A 23 7.45 2.34 23.71
N LEU A 24 8.27 3.05 22.93
CA LEU A 24 9.72 2.82 22.86
C LEU A 24 10.44 3.34 24.10
N ALA A 25 9.98 4.43 24.70
CA ALA A 25 10.56 4.94 25.93
C ALA A 25 10.41 3.96 27.11
N THR A 26 9.34 3.16 27.15
CA THR A 26 9.10 2.21 28.27
C THR A 26 10.12 1.08 28.38
N VAL A 27 10.84 0.76 27.30
CA VAL A 27 11.88 -0.28 27.31
C VAL A 27 13.26 0.26 27.67
N VAL A 28 13.43 1.58 27.74
CA VAL A 28 14.69 2.25 28.12
C VAL A 28 14.70 2.45 29.63
N SER A 29 15.81 2.07 30.27
CA SER A 29 16.01 2.23 31.72
C SER A 29 17.42 2.76 32.00
N PRO A 30 17.60 3.70 32.95
CA PRO A 30 18.93 4.13 33.38
C PRO A 30 19.80 2.97 33.89
N SER A 31 19.19 1.90 34.39
CA SER A 31 19.90 0.69 34.86
C SER A 31 20.31 -0.29 33.76
N ARG A 32 19.94 -0.01 32.49
CA ARG A 32 20.30 -0.81 31.31
C ARG A 32 20.77 0.13 30.21
N PRO A 33 22.03 0.58 30.27
CA PRO A 33 22.57 1.53 29.30
C PRO A 33 22.49 0.96 27.88
N LEU A 34 22.28 1.87 26.92
CA LEU A 34 22.32 1.57 25.49
C LEU A 34 23.67 2.01 24.92
N VAL A 35 24.23 1.18 24.05
CA VAL A 35 25.42 1.45 23.25
C VAL A 35 24.97 1.88 21.86
N ALA A 36 25.54 2.98 21.38
CA ALA A 36 25.32 3.51 20.05
C ALA A 36 26.35 2.97 19.07
N HIS A 37 25.88 2.27 18.03
CA HIS A 37 26.70 1.80 16.92
C HIS A 37 26.45 2.68 15.70
N PHE A 38 27.47 3.44 15.31
CA PHE A 38 27.44 4.33 14.15
C PHE A 38 28.05 3.63 12.94
N HIS A 39 27.26 3.46 11.87
CA HIS A 39 27.73 2.86 10.62
C HIS A 39 27.94 3.89 9.51
N ALA A 40 27.17 4.97 9.55
CA ALA A 40 27.21 6.09 8.62
C ALA A 40 26.64 7.35 9.33
N PRO A 41 26.80 8.57 8.78
CA PRO A 41 26.22 9.79 9.36
C PRO A 41 24.71 9.69 9.66
N GLU A 42 24.00 8.90 8.86
CA GLU A 42 22.55 8.70 8.98
C GLU A 42 22.17 7.31 9.55
N GLY A 43 23.16 6.48 9.88
CA GLY A 43 22.97 5.08 10.29
C GLY A 43 23.35 4.84 11.74
N LEU A 44 22.34 4.86 12.62
CA LEU A 44 22.48 4.61 14.06
C LEU A 44 21.68 3.38 14.50
N VAL A 45 22.35 2.45 15.18
CA VAL A 45 21.71 1.33 15.88
C VAL A 45 21.97 1.45 17.38
N LEU A 46 20.90 1.42 18.18
CA LEU A 46 20.98 1.45 19.65
C LEU A 46 20.70 0.05 20.20
N LEU A 47 21.68 -0.54 20.88
CA LEU A 47 21.55 -1.86 21.51
C LEU A 47 21.82 -1.76 23.01
N PRO A 48 21.15 -2.56 23.86
CA PRO A 48 21.58 -2.73 25.26
C PRO A 48 23.06 -3.12 25.33
N GLU A 49 23.80 -2.56 26.29
CA GLU A 49 25.24 -2.84 26.47
C GLU A 49 25.54 -4.34 26.58
N SER A 50 24.66 -5.10 27.22
CA SER A 50 24.77 -6.57 27.34
C SER A 50 24.74 -7.31 26.00
N LEU A 51 24.29 -6.66 24.92
CA LEU A 51 24.22 -7.17 23.56
C LEU A 51 25.24 -6.48 22.63
N GLY A 52 25.94 -5.43 23.07
CA GLY A 52 26.83 -4.63 22.22
C GLY A 52 28.07 -5.37 21.71
N ALA A 53 28.45 -6.48 22.36
CA ALA A 53 29.55 -7.35 21.92
C ALA A 53 29.12 -8.43 20.91
N SER A 54 27.81 -8.59 20.69
CA SER A 54 27.28 -9.54 19.71
C SER A 54 27.31 -8.97 18.31
N GLY A 55 27.57 -9.82 17.31
CA GLY A 55 27.35 -9.46 15.91
C GLY A 55 25.88 -9.13 15.66
N PHE A 56 25.61 -8.17 14.78
CA PHE A 56 24.25 -7.85 14.36
C PHE A 56 24.17 -7.47 12.89
N PHE A 57 22.96 -7.51 12.36
CA PHE A 57 22.65 -7.13 10.98
C PHE A 57 21.26 -6.48 10.95
N ALA A 58 21.15 -5.26 10.43
CA ALA A 58 19.91 -4.48 10.47
C ALA A 58 19.67 -3.75 9.14
N GLY A 59 18.40 -3.44 8.85
CA GLY A 59 18.02 -2.73 7.64
C GLY A 59 16.51 -2.56 7.49
N SER A 60 16.07 -2.23 6.27
CA SER A 60 14.67 -2.17 5.88
C SER A 60 14.33 -3.25 4.85
N LEU A 61 13.08 -3.74 4.88
CA LEU A 61 12.60 -4.75 3.95
C LEU A 61 12.42 -4.22 2.53
N GLY A 62 12.27 -2.91 2.36
CA GLY A 62 12.31 -2.28 1.04
C GLY A 62 13.70 -2.28 0.37
N ALA A 63 14.77 -2.45 1.15
CA ALA A 63 16.14 -2.53 0.63
C ALA A 63 16.67 -3.98 0.56
N LEU A 64 16.27 -4.82 1.51
CA LEU A 64 16.65 -6.23 1.61
C LEU A 64 15.43 -7.05 1.97
N SER A 65 14.95 -7.87 1.05
CA SER A 65 13.73 -8.65 1.26
C SER A 65 13.91 -9.74 2.33
N VAL A 66 12.80 -10.30 2.81
CA VAL A 66 12.84 -11.34 3.85
C VAL A 66 13.62 -12.57 3.37
N GLU A 67 13.47 -12.96 2.12
CA GLU A 67 14.22 -14.08 1.53
C GLU A 67 15.72 -13.81 1.49
N GLU A 68 16.15 -12.58 1.20
CA GLU A 68 17.56 -12.18 1.21
C GLU A 68 18.13 -12.21 2.64
N VAL A 69 17.38 -11.70 3.61
CA VAL A 69 17.76 -11.75 5.03
C VAL A 69 17.91 -13.21 5.51
N PHE A 70 16.96 -14.08 5.17
CA PHE A 70 17.05 -15.51 5.50
C PHE A 70 18.24 -16.17 4.78
N ALA A 71 18.52 -15.81 3.53
CA ALA A 71 19.66 -16.34 2.78
C ALA A 71 20.99 -15.99 3.46
N GLN A 72 21.14 -14.77 3.98
CA GLN A 72 22.34 -14.35 4.73
C GLN A 72 22.54 -15.13 6.03
N ILE A 73 21.45 -15.41 6.76
CA ILE A 73 21.48 -16.21 7.99
C ILE A 73 21.86 -17.67 7.67
N LEU A 74 21.27 -18.23 6.62
CA LEU A 74 21.50 -19.60 6.17
C LEU A 74 22.92 -19.83 5.65
N SER A 75 23.44 -18.93 4.82
CA SER A 75 24.77 -19.04 4.24
C SER A 75 25.86 -18.91 5.30
N GLY A 76 25.66 -18.02 6.28
CA GLY A 76 26.57 -17.83 7.41
C GLY A 76 26.41 -18.84 8.55
N ILE A 77 25.46 -19.79 8.47
CA ILE A 77 25.15 -20.76 9.54
C ILE A 77 24.94 -20.03 10.89
N ARG A 78 24.29 -18.86 10.84
CA ARG A 78 24.25 -17.95 12.01
C ARG A 78 23.26 -18.44 13.06
N THR A 79 23.62 -18.22 14.32
CA THR A 79 22.77 -18.49 15.49
C THR A 79 22.39 -17.16 16.13
N GLY A 80 21.11 -16.94 16.38
CA GLY A 80 20.62 -15.64 16.85
C GLY A 80 19.12 -15.48 16.73
N GLN A 81 18.66 -14.22 16.77
CA GLN A 81 17.25 -13.88 16.62
C GLN A 81 17.08 -12.78 15.59
N LEU A 82 16.25 -13.04 14.58
CA LEU A 82 15.73 -12.04 13.66
C LEU A 82 14.48 -11.43 14.26
N VAL A 83 14.41 -10.11 14.31
CA VAL A 83 13.23 -9.34 14.66
C VAL A 83 12.83 -8.53 13.44
N VAL A 84 11.58 -8.65 13.02
CA VAL A 84 11.00 -7.90 11.91
C VAL A 84 9.84 -7.08 12.45
N GLN A 85 9.79 -5.80 12.09
CA GLN A 85 8.75 -4.89 12.52
C GLN A 85 8.18 -4.10 11.35
N HIS A 86 6.85 -4.11 11.24
CA HIS A 86 6.09 -3.27 10.32
C HIS A 86 4.91 -2.69 11.09
N ASP A 87 4.80 -1.37 11.14
CA ASP A 87 3.84 -0.67 11.99
C ASP A 87 3.89 -1.17 13.45
N THR A 88 2.75 -1.60 14.00
CA THR A 88 2.62 -2.15 15.35
C THR A 88 2.86 -3.65 15.42
N VAL A 89 3.03 -4.31 14.27
CA VAL A 89 3.24 -5.76 14.19
C VAL A 89 4.73 -6.05 14.29
N ARG A 90 5.08 -6.94 15.21
CA ARG A 90 6.44 -7.41 15.46
C ARG A 90 6.44 -8.92 15.41
N ARG A 91 7.32 -9.48 14.58
CA ARG A 91 7.59 -10.91 14.50
C ARG A 91 9.05 -11.15 14.88
N ALA A 92 9.32 -12.24 15.58
CA ALA A 92 10.67 -12.63 15.92
C ALA A 92 10.89 -14.12 15.62
N VAL A 93 12.00 -14.44 14.97
CA VAL A 93 12.39 -15.81 14.58
C VAL A 93 13.75 -16.11 15.17
N SER A 94 13.84 -17.20 15.92
CA SER A 94 15.08 -17.67 16.52
C SER A 94 15.71 -18.74 15.65
N PHE A 95 17.02 -18.62 15.44
CA PHE A 95 17.84 -19.50 14.61
C PHE A 95 18.93 -20.17 15.45
N ARG A 96 19.22 -21.42 15.12
CA ARG A 96 20.37 -22.19 15.58
C ARG A 96 21.02 -22.87 14.39
N ASP A 97 22.28 -22.58 14.14
CA ASP A 97 23.06 -23.10 13.00
C ASP A 97 22.34 -22.83 11.67
N GLY A 98 21.81 -21.61 11.51
CA GLY A 98 20.99 -21.21 10.37
C GLY A 98 19.60 -21.86 10.31
N GLN A 99 19.23 -22.74 11.25
CA GLN A 99 17.92 -23.39 11.27
C GLN A 99 16.93 -22.66 12.18
N VAL A 100 15.70 -22.46 11.70
CA VAL A 100 14.61 -21.98 12.54
C VAL A 100 14.33 -22.99 13.65
N VAL A 101 14.33 -22.50 14.89
CA VAL A 101 14.01 -23.30 16.08
C VAL A 101 12.79 -22.75 16.83
N PHE A 102 12.43 -21.49 16.62
CA PHE A 102 11.25 -20.89 17.25
C PHE A 102 10.82 -19.61 16.52
N ALA A 103 9.56 -19.22 16.70
CA ALA A 103 9.06 -17.93 16.22
C ALA A 103 7.92 -17.42 17.10
N THR A 104 7.77 -16.10 17.16
CA THR A 104 6.72 -15.41 17.91
C THR A 104 6.19 -14.22 17.12
N SER A 105 4.96 -13.82 17.41
CA SER A 105 4.32 -12.67 16.79
C SER A 105 3.50 -11.87 17.79
N SER A 106 3.48 -10.55 17.64
CA SER A 106 2.57 -9.67 18.37
C SER A 106 1.16 -9.66 17.78
N GLU A 107 0.98 -10.11 16.53
CA GLU A 107 -0.29 -10.17 15.83
C GLU A 107 -1.25 -11.16 16.50
N ARG A 108 -2.48 -10.72 16.79
CA ARG A 108 -3.42 -11.46 17.64
C ARG A 108 -3.82 -12.81 17.04
N TRP A 109 -4.09 -12.85 15.73
CA TRP A 109 -4.55 -14.06 15.05
C TRP A 109 -3.44 -15.09 14.81
N GLU A 110 -2.16 -14.70 14.98
CA GLU A 110 -0.98 -15.58 14.92
C GLU A 110 -0.62 -16.18 16.29
N ARG A 111 -1.20 -15.69 17.39
CA ARG A 111 -0.90 -16.20 18.73
C ARG A 111 -1.41 -17.63 18.90
N LEU A 112 -0.64 -18.43 19.64
CA LEU A 112 -0.93 -19.84 19.93
C LEU A 112 -2.38 -20.07 20.35
N GLY A 113 -2.88 -19.33 21.33
CA GLY A 113 -4.26 -19.47 21.81
C GLY A 113 -5.30 -19.26 20.71
N SER A 114 -5.20 -18.17 19.95
CA SER A 114 -6.10 -17.85 18.85
C SER A 114 -6.07 -18.91 17.75
N VAL A 115 -4.88 -19.43 17.45
CA VAL A 115 -4.71 -20.53 16.47
C VAL A 115 -5.37 -21.80 16.97
N MET A 116 -5.22 -22.14 18.26
CA MET A 116 -5.84 -23.34 18.85
C MET A 116 -7.36 -23.25 18.87
N VAL A 117 -7.94 -22.07 19.08
CA VAL A 117 -9.39 -21.86 18.95
C VAL A 117 -9.84 -22.09 17.51
N ARG A 118 -9.13 -21.51 16.53
CA ARG A 118 -9.45 -21.69 15.10
C ARG A 118 -9.31 -23.14 14.63
N LEU A 119 -8.41 -23.92 15.25
CA LEU A 119 -8.27 -25.36 15.00
C LEU A 119 -9.31 -26.22 15.76
N GLY A 120 -10.22 -25.61 16.52
CA GLY A 120 -11.23 -26.31 17.32
C GLY A 120 -10.67 -27.04 18.54
N LEU A 121 -9.41 -26.79 18.92
CA LEU A 121 -8.76 -27.40 20.09
C LEU A 121 -9.17 -26.72 21.40
N LEU A 122 -9.64 -25.47 21.31
CA LEU A 122 -10.11 -24.66 22.44
C LEU A 122 -11.37 -23.90 22.02
N THR A 123 -12.22 -23.62 22.99
CA THR A 123 -13.26 -22.60 22.87
C THR A 123 -12.71 -21.23 23.26
N GLU A 124 -13.34 -20.14 22.81
CA GLU A 124 -12.99 -18.77 23.21
C GLU A 124 -13.05 -18.60 24.74
N ASP A 125 -14.05 -19.17 25.40
CA ASP A 125 -14.21 -19.11 26.86
C ASP A 125 -13.08 -19.83 27.60
N GLN A 126 -12.67 -21.01 27.12
CA GLN A 126 -11.51 -21.73 27.67
C GLN A 126 -10.22 -20.93 27.50
N LEU A 127 -10.03 -20.30 26.33
CA LEU A 127 -8.86 -19.45 26.09
C LEU A 127 -8.86 -18.23 27.03
N ALA A 128 -10.00 -17.55 27.17
CA ALA A 128 -10.14 -16.40 28.06
C ALA A 128 -9.86 -16.77 29.52
N GLY A 129 -10.43 -17.89 30.00
CA GLY A 129 -10.20 -18.40 31.35
C GLY A 129 -8.73 -18.80 31.60
N ALA A 130 -8.05 -19.35 30.60
CA ALA A 130 -6.65 -19.70 30.70
C ALA A 130 -5.74 -18.45 30.68
N LEU A 131 -6.04 -17.45 29.84
CA LEU A 131 -5.30 -16.19 29.77
C LEU A 131 -5.35 -15.41 31.09
N ALA A 132 -6.48 -15.45 31.81
CA ALA A 132 -6.62 -14.82 33.13
C ALA A 132 -5.66 -15.39 34.20
N GLN A 133 -5.10 -16.58 33.97
CA GLN A 133 -4.18 -17.25 34.90
C GLN A 133 -2.71 -17.18 34.45
N VAL A 134 -2.44 -16.55 33.30
CA VAL A 134 -1.08 -16.35 32.81
C VAL A 134 -0.37 -15.31 33.66
N THR A 135 0.84 -15.65 34.09
CA THR A 135 1.73 -14.73 34.82
C THR A 135 3.11 -14.74 34.17
N PRO A 136 4.01 -13.82 34.52
CA PRO A 136 5.40 -13.88 34.03
C PRO A 136 6.11 -15.22 34.32
N ALA A 137 5.68 -15.94 35.36
CA ALA A 137 6.23 -17.24 35.75
C ALA A 137 5.47 -18.45 35.15
N ARG A 138 4.22 -18.25 34.70
CA ARG A 138 3.35 -19.34 34.23
C ARG A 138 2.78 -19.01 32.85
N ARG A 139 3.20 -19.79 31.85
CA ARG A 139 2.84 -19.56 30.44
C ARG A 139 1.51 -20.20 30.08
N ILE A 140 0.86 -19.68 29.04
CA ILE A 140 -0.43 -20.18 28.56
C ILE A 140 -0.42 -21.69 28.28
N GLY A 141 0.62 -22.21 27.64
CA GLY A 141 0.73 -23.66 27.38
C GLY A 141 0.71 -24.51 28.65
N GLN A 142 1.41 -24.06 29.71
CA GLN A 142 1.41 -24.73 31.01
C GLN A 142 0.04 -24.65 31.69
N VAL A 143 -0.66 -23.52 31.58
CA VAL A 143 -2.03 -23.37 32.11
C VAL A 143 -2.95 -24.38 31.42
N LEU A 144 -2.94 -24.40 30.08
CA LEU A 144 -3.80 -25.26 29.28
C LEU A 144 -3.58 -26.76 29.56
N THR A 145 -2.33 -27.22 29.66
CA THR A 145 -2.04 -28.63 29.95
C THR A 145 -2.36 -28.99 31.39
N SER A 146 -2.03 -28.13 32.35
CA SER A 146 -2.32 -28.39 33.78
C SER A 146 -3.81 -28.49 34.10
N GLN A 147 -4.66 -27.87 33.29
CA GLN A 147 -6.12 -27.92 33.42
C GLN A 147 -6.75 -29.06 32.60
N GLY A 148 -5.95 -29.85 31.87
CA GLY A 148 -6.45 -30.91 30.99
C GLY A 148 -7.24 -30.39 29.79
N LEU A 149 -7.18 -29.08 29.47
CA LEU A 149 -7.86 -28.49 28.32
C LEU A 149 -7.25 -28.98 27.00
N VAL A 150 -5.94 -29.22 27.01
CA VAL A 150 -5.19 -29.67 25.83
C VAL A 150 -4.10 -30.64 26.26
N SER A 151 -3.88 -31.70 25.48
CA SER A 151 -2.76 -32.63 25.70
C SER A 151 -1.41 -31.99 25.36
N GLU A 152 -0.32 -32.47 25.95
CA GLU A 152 1.03 -32.00 25.60
C GLU A 152 1.36 -32.21 24.11
N ALA A 153 0.89 -33.32 23.52
CA ALA A 153 1.06 -33.61 22.11
C ALA A 153 0.34 -32.60 21.22
N SER A 154 -0.93 -32.31 21.52
CA SER A 154 -1.73 -31.30 20.80
C SER A 154 -1.12 -29.90 20.95
N LEU A 155 -0.62 -29.55 22.13
CA LEU A 155 0.09 -28.30 22.37
C LEU A 155 1.36 -28.20 21.52
N TYR A 156 2.19 -29.25 21.51
CA TYR A 156 3.41 -29.29 20.71
C TYR A 156 3.13 -29.18 19.20
N SER A 157 2.11 -29.88 18.70
CA SER A 157 1.66 -29.77 17.31
C SER A 157 1.18 -28.36 16.97
N ALA A 158 0.36 -27.75 17.84
CA ALA A 158 -0.11 -26.38 17.65
C ALA A 158 1.05 -25.36 17.66
N MET A 159 2.01 -25.50 18.58
CA MET A 159 3.21 -24.65 18.61
C MET A 159 4.05 -24.80 17.34
N THR A 160 4.27 -26.03 16.87
CA THR A 160 5.01 -26.31 15.63
C THR A 160 4.33 -25.65 14.44
N PHE A 161 3.00 -25.74 14.35
CA PHE A 161 2.20 -25.08 13.34
C PHE A 161 2.31 -23.54 13.42
N VAL A 162 2.18 -22.95 14.61
CA VAL A 162 2.32 -21.50 14.80
C VAL A 162 3.70 -21.00 14.38
N VAL A 163 4.77 -21.70 14.80
CA VAL A 163 6.14 -21.31 14.42
C VAL A 163 6.32 -21.34 12.91
N ARG A 164 5.82 -22.39 12.25
CA ARG A 164 5.82 -22.48 10.78
C ARG A 164 5.08 -21.31 10.15
N GLU A 165 3.84 -21.06 10.55
CA GLU A 165 3.00 -20.03 9.91
C GLU A 165 3.54 -18.62 10.16
N VAL A 166 4.05 -18.30 11.35
CA VAL A 166 4.70 -17.01 11.61
C VAL A 166 5.89 -16.77 10.68
N VAL A 167 6.70 -17.81 10.42
CA VAL A 167 7.82 -17.72 9.47
C VAL A 167 7.31 -17.50 8.05
N LEU A 168 6.30 -18.26 7.60
CA LEU A 168 5.76 -18.11 6.24
C LEU A 168 5.12 -16.73 6.03
N ASN A 169 4.43 -16.20 7.04
CA ASN A 169 3.78 -14.88 6.98
C ASN A 169 4.79 -13.72 6.92
N LEU A 170 6.05 -13.92 7.28
CA LEU A 170 7.09 -12.91 7.07
C LEU A 170 7.30 -12.61 5.58
N PHE A 171 7.20 -13.62 4.71
CA PHE A 171 7.41 -13.46 3.27
C PHE A 171 6.30 -12.63 2.60
N GLU A 172 5.16 -12.45 3.27
CA GLU A 172 4.11 -11.54 2.79
C GLU A 172 4.43 -10.06 3.06
N MET A 173 5.46 -9.77 3.86
CA MET A 173 5.84 -8.40 4.24
C MET A 173 6.75 -7.77 3.19
N GLN A 174 6.29 -6.67 2.58
CA GLN A 174 7.04 -5.93 1.55
C GLN A 174 7.77 -4.69 2.09
N ASP A 175 7.44 -4.26 3.30
CA ASP A 175 8.06 -3.12 3.98
C ASP A 175 8.18 -3.43 5.48
N GLY A 176 9.00 -2.64 6.18
CA GLY A 176 9.31 -2.77 7.59
C GLY A 176 10.80 -2.62 7.85
N SER A 177 11.17 -2.64 9.12
CA SER A 177 12.56 -2.74 9.55
C SER A 177 12.86 -4.12 10.10
N PHE A 178 14.12 -4.53 10.01
CA PHE A 178 14.60 -5.76 10.62
C PHE A 178 15.90 -5.54 11.40
N LEU A 179 16.10 -6.39 12.39
CA LEU A 179 17.32 -6.50 13.18
C LEU A 179 17.55 -7.98 13.50
N PHE A 180 18.64 -8.53 13.01
CA PHE A 180 19.20 -9.80 13.44
C PHE A 180 20.27 -9.56 14.50
N LEU A 181 20.13 -10.22 15.64
CA LEU A 181 21.10 -10.20 16.73
C LEU A 181 21.71 -11.59 16.87
N GLU A 182 23.03 -11.68 16.71
CA GLU A 182 23.76 -12.91 17.04
C GLU A 182 23.76 -13.08 18.56
N ALA A 183 23.29 -14.23 19.00
CA ALA A 183 23.26 -14.57 20.40
C ALA A 183 23.27 -16.08 20.51
N LYS A 184 23.66 -16.59 21.68
CA LYS A 184 23.41 -18.01 21.97
C LYS A 184 21.90 -18.25 21.89
N ALA A 185 21.49 -19.25 21.09
CA ALA A 185 20.09 -19.60 20.95
C ALA A 185 19.46 -19.83 22.34
N PRO A 186 18.27 -19.26 22.63
CA PRO A 186 17.56 -19.58 23.86
C PRO A 186 17.27 -21.09 23.92
N ALA A 187 17.66 -21.75 25.02
CA ALA A 187 17.54 -23.19 25.15
C ALA A 187 16.11 -23.70 25.43
N VAL A 188 15.19 -22.82 25.82
CA VAL A 188 14.04 -23.22 26.65
C VAL A 188 12.75 -23.54 25.85
N ASP A 189 12.66 -23.20 24.56
CA ASP A 189 11.40 -23.32 23.79
C ASP A 189 11.57 -23.78 22.34
N ALA A 190 12.69 -24.44 22.03
CA ALA A 190 12.95 -24.88 20.66
C ALA A 190 11.93 -25.96 20.22
N VAL A 191 11.24 -25.71 19.11
CA VAL A 191 10.45 -26.73 18.42
C VAL A 191 11.25 -27.30 17.27
N LYS A 192 11.08 -28.60 17.01
CA LYS A 192 11.61 -29.23 15.81
C LYS A 192 10.57 -29.13 14.70
N LEU A 193 10.81 -28.25 13.75
CA LEU A 193 10.00 -28.17 12.53
C LEU A 193 10.20 -29.44 11.68
N PRO A 194 9.14 -29.94 11.01
CA PRO A 194 9.24 -31.11 10.13
C PRO A 194 10.05 -30.81 8.87
N GLU A 195 9.99 -29.57 8.39
CA GLU A 195 10.67 -29.09 7.19
C GLU A 195 11.96 -28.35 7.54
N ARG A 196 12.95 -28.38 6.63
CA ARG A 196 14.19 -27.62 6.81
C ARG A 196 13.92 -26.15 6.52
N THR A 197 14.76 -25.28 7.07
CA THR A 197 14.59 -23.82 6.88
C THR A 197 14.63 -23.40 5.41
N ARG A 198 15.43 -24.08 4.58
CA ARG A 198 15.44 -23.84 3.13
C ARG A 198 14.10 -24.13 2.46
N ASP A 199 13.41 -25.19 2.90
CA ASP A 199 12.10 -25.55 2.37
C ASP A 199 11.05 -24.50 2.77
N LEU A 200 11.12 -24.02 4.02
CA LEU A 200 10.27 -22.92 4.51
C LEU A 200 10.46 -21.64 3.69
N VAL A 201 11.71 -21.28 3.36
CA VAL A 201 12.01 -20.11 2.52
C VAL A 201 11.36 -20.28 1.14
N LEU A 202 11.52 -21.43 0.49
CA LEU A 202 10.92 -21.69 -0.81
C LEU A 202 9.39 -21.66 -0.76
N THR A 203 8.78 -22.23 0.29
CA THR A 203 7.33 -22.15 0.49
C THR A 203 6.87 -20.71 0.72
N GLY A 204 7.62 -19.94 1.51
CA GLY A 204 7.33 -18.53 1.77
C GLY A 204 7.33 -17.69 0.50
N ILE A 205 8.38 -17.82 -0.32
CA ILE A 205 8.47 -17.15 -1.63
C ILE A 205 7.27 -17.50 -2.51
N LYS A 206 6.95 -18.79 -2.64
CA LYS A 206 5.79 -19.24 -3.44
C LYS A 206 4.47 -18.67 -2.93
N ARG A 207 4.26 -18.63 -1.60
CA ARG A 207 3.05 -18.02 -1.01
C ARG A 207 2.98 -16.53 -1.30
N ALA A 208 4.09 -15.80 -1.22
CA ALA A 208 4.15 -14.37 -1.51
C ALA A 208 3.84 -14.07 -2.99
N GLU A 209 4.43 -14.82 -3.92
CA GLU A 209 4.17 -14.71 -5.36
C GLU A 209 2.70 -15.00 -5.69
N GLU A 210 2.16 -16.07 -5.13
CA GLU A 210 0.77 -16.47 -5.32
C GLU A 210 -0.20 -15.42 -4.75
N THR A 211 0.09 -14.90 -3.56
CA THR A 211 -0.69 -13.80 -2.96
C THR A 211 -0.67 -12.57 -3.87
N GLY A 212 0.49 -12.21 -4.43
CA GLY A 212 0.61 -11.11 -5.39
C GLY A 212 -0.19 -11.34 -6.68
N ARG A 213 -0.20 -12.57 -7.19
CA ARG A 213 -1.02 -12.98 -8.35
C ARG A 213 -2.51 -12.86 -8.03
N LEU A 214 -2.94 -13.37 -6.89
CA LEU A 214 -4.33 -13.33 -6.46
C LEU A 214 -4.81 -11.90 -6.19
N ARG A 215 -3.98 -11.03 -5.60
CA ARG A 215 -4.27 -9.59 -5.44
C ARG A 215 -4.52 -8.88 -6.77
N ARG A 216 -3.76 -9.21 -7.82
CA ARG A 216 -3.98 -8.64 -9.16
C ARG A 216 -5.29 -9.14 -9.78
N ARG A 217 -5.66 -10.40 -9.51
CA ARG A 217 -6.91 -11.01 -9.98
C ARG A 217 -8.13 -10.51 -9.21
N PHE A 218 -7.95 -10.26 -7.91
CA PHE A 218 -8.98 -9.84 -6.97
C PHE A 218 -8.54 -8.56 -6.23
N PRO A 219 -8.48 -7.41 -6.92
CA PRO A 219 -8.12 -6.14 -6.29
C PRO A 219 -9.09 -5.74 -5.18
N ASP A 220 -8.59 -4.96 -4.22
CA ASP A 220 -9.31 -4.62 -2.99
C ASP A 220 -10.57 -3.77 -3.21
N ASP A 221 -10.69 -3.10 -4.35
CA ASP A 221 -11.85 -2.30 -4.72
C ASP A 221 -13.00 -3.15 -5.29
N MET A 222 -12.77 -4.39 -5.69
CA MET A 222 -13.83 -5.25 -6.21
C MET A 222 -14.93 -5.47 -5.18
N HIS A 223 -16.18 -5.46 -5.64
CA HIS A 223 -17.35 -5.67 -4.81
C HIS A 223 -17.65 -7.17 -4.68
N VAL A 224 -17.99 -7.59 -3.48
CA VAL A 224 -18.30 -8.97 -3.13
C VAL A 224 -19.73 -9.14 -2.65
N GLN A 225 -20.35 -10.23 -3.06
CA GLN A 225 -21.70 -10.62 -2.66
C GLN A 225 -21.74 -12.12 -2.36
N PRO A 226 -22.65 -12.58 -1.46
CA PRO A 226 -22.88 -14.01 -1.27
C PRO A 226 -23.26 -14.68 -2.60
N GLY A 227 -22.63 -15.82 -2.87
CA GLY A 227 -22.97 -16.69 -4.00
C GLY A 227 -24.10 -17.66 -3.66
N PRO A 228 -24.60 -18.41 -4.66
CA PRO A 228 -25.74 -19.31 -4.49
C PRO A 228 -25.50 -20.46 -3.49
N GLN A 229 -24.24 -20.84 -3.23
CA GLN A 229 -23.92 -21.89 -2.26
C GLN A 229 -23.90 -21.44 -0.80
N GLY A 230 -24.15 -20.14 -0.53
CA GLY A 230 -24.10 -19.59 0.82
C GLY A 230 -22.67 -19.51 1.37
N ALA A 231 -22.54 -19.34 2.68
CA ALA A 231 -21.26 -19.16 3.34
C ALA A 231 -20.37 -20.40 3.24
N LEU A 232 -19.05 -20.17 3.18
CA LEU A 232 -18.06 -21.24 3.27
C LEU A 232 -18.03 -21.77 4.71
N PRO A 233 -18.00 -23.11 4.95
CA PRO A 233 -17.99 -23.66 6.30
C PRO A 233 -16.84 -23.12 7.15
N GLY A 234 -17.14 -22.64 8.35
CA GLY A 234 -16.18 -22.02 9.27
C GLY A 234 -15.93 -20.52 9.04
N GLU A 235 -16.44 -19.96 7.95
CA GLU A 235 -16.36 -18.52 7.63
C GLU A 235 -17.74 -17.83 7.68
N GLU A 236 -18.73 -18.46 8.33
CA GLU A 236 -20.11 -17.94 8.39
C GLU A 236 -20.17 -16.54 8.99
N ALA A 237 -19.36 -16.28 10.03
CA ALA A 237 -19.27 -14.97 10.66
C ALA A 237 -18.70 -13.89 9.72
N LEU A 238 -17.70 -14.23 8.90
CA LEU A 238 -17.14 -13.32 7.91
C LEU A 238 -18.16 -13.02 6.81
N PHE A 239 -18.82 -14.04 6.29
CA PHE A 239 -19.84 -13.93 5.25
C PHE A 239 -21.08 -13.18 5.74
N ALA A 240 -21.44 -13.28 7.02
CA ALA A 240 -22.52 -12.50 7.61
C ALA A 240 -22.26 -10.97 7.56
N THR A 241 -21.01 -10.54 7.36
CA THR A 241 -20.66 -9.11 7.19
C THR A 241 -20.82 -8.61 5.75
N LEU A 242 -21.14 -9.48 4.79
CA LEU A 242 -21.35 -9.12 3.39
C LEU A 242 -22.68 -8.37 3.23
N GLY A 243 -22.60 -7.05 3.09
CA GLY A 243 -23.71 -6.18 2.69
C GLY A 243 -23.59 -5.70 1.24
N GLU A 244 -24.59 -4.93 0.78
CA GLU A 244 -24.52 -4.25 -0.52
C GLU A 244 -23.28 -3.35 -0.62
N GLY A 245 -22.53 -3.51 -1.72
CA GLY A 245 -21.33 -2.70 -1.98
C GLY A 245 -20.11 -3.02 -1.11
N THR A 246 -20.11 -4.14 -0.38
CA THR A 246 -18.91 -4.55 0.38
C THR A 246 -17.74 -4.79 -0.57
N SER A 247 -16.61 -4.11 -0.34
CA SER A 247 -15.39 -4.33 -1.12
C SER A 247 -14.54 -5.47 -0.55
N LEU A 248 -13.69 -6.07 -1.39
CA LEU A 248 -12.71 -7.07 -0.95
C LEU A 248 -11.77 -6.51 0.13
N GLY A 249 -11.34 -5.26 0.02
CA GLY A 249 -10.52 -4.60 1.02
C GLY A 249 -11.23 -4.47 2.38
N ALA A 250 -12.53 -4.17 2.38
CA ALA A 250 -13.33 -4.13 3.60
C ALA A 250 -13.46 -5.53 4.24
N LEU A 251 -13.62 -6.57 3.41
CA LEU A 251 -13.65 -7.96 3.88
C LEU A 251 -12.27 -8.37 4.44
N ARG A 252 -11.18 -8.02 3.74
CA ARG A 252 -9.79 -8.28 4.16
C ARG A 252 -9.48 -7.69 5.53
N ALA A 253 -9.95 -6.47 5.80
CA ALA A 253 -9.74 -5.76 7.06
C ALA A 253 -10.42 -6.46 8.26
N ARG A 254 -11.45 -7.27 8.02
CA ARG A 254 -12.16 -8.05 9.05
C ARG A 254 -11.63 -9.48 9.19
N TYR A 255 -10.88 -9.97 8.20
CA TYR A 255 -10.38 -11.33 8.18
C TYR A 255 -9.20 -11.54 9.15
N ALA A 256 -9.38 -12.47 10.09
CA ALA A 256 -8.39 -12.84 11.10
C ALA A 256 -7.41 -13.92 10.59
N GLY A 257 -6.58 -13.57 9.61
CA GLY A 257 -5.60 -14.46 9.01
C GLY A 257 -4.59 -13.75 8.10
N SER A 258 -3.69 -14.54 7.49
CA SER A 258 -2.66 -14.03 6.58
C SER A 258 -3.27 -13.55 5.27
N GLN A 259 -2.51 -12.78 4.49
CA GLN A 259 -2.96 -12.38 3.15
C GLN A 259 -3.11 -13.61 2.25
N TYR A 260 -2.15 -14.55 2.31
CA TYR A 260 -2.23 -15.79 1.54
C TYR A 260 -3.51 -16.57 1.84
N ALA A 261 -3.84 -16.78 3.11
CA ALA A 261 -5.04 -17.52 3.52
C ALA A 261 -6.31 -16.82 3.04
N PHE A 262 -6.38 -15.49 3.19
CA PHE A 262 -7.52 -14.70 2.73
C PHE A 262 -7.74 -14.83 1.22
N TYR A 263 -6.73 -14.53 0.41
CA TYR A 263 -6.89 -14.51 -1.04
C TYR A 263 -7.07 -15.91 -1.63
N SER A 264 -6.45 -16.94 -1.04
CA SER A 264 -6.68 -18.33 -1.43
C SER A 264 -8.13 -18.74 -1.12
N GLY A 265 -8.63 -18.37 0.07
CA GLY A 265 -10.03 -18.59 0.46
C GLY A 265 -11.02 -17.84 -0.42
N VAL A 266 -10.71 -16.61 -0.83
CA VAL A 266 -11.52 -15.87 -1.82
C VAL A 266 -11.55 -16.61 -3.16
N GLU A 267 -10.41 -17.07 -3.67
CA GLU A 267 -10.36 -17.81 -4.94
C GLU A 267 -11.18 -19.11 -4.85
N GLU A 268 -11.09 -19.82 -3.73
CA GLU A 268 -11.88 -21.03 -3.47
C GLU A 268 -13.37 -20.74 -3.35
N ALA A 269 -13.76 -19.71 -2.60
CA ALA A 269 -15.14 -19.32 -2.45
C ALA A 269 -15.76 -18.90 -3.79
N VAL A 270 -15.01 -18.21 -4.65
CA VAL A 270 -15.45 -17.87 -6.01
C VAL A 270 -15.60 -19.12 -6.88
N ARG A 271 -14.60 -20.00 -6.86
CA ARG A 271 -14.61 -21.25 -7.65
C ARG A 271 -15.76 -22.17 -7.23
N GLY A 272 -16.05 -22.24 -5.93
CA GLY A 272 -17.12 -23.04 -5.35
C GLY A 272 -18.51 -22.39 -5.43
N GLY A 273 -18.62 -21.15 -5.90
CA GLY A 273 -19.91 -20.44 -5.96
C GLY A 273 -20.45 -19.97 -4.61
N HIS A 274 -19.59 -19.87 -3.59
CA HIS A 274 -19.91 -19.25 -2.29
C HIS A 274 -19.81 -17.73 -2.34
N LEU A 275 -18.96 -17.19 -3.22
CA LEU A 275 -18.75 -15.75 -3.37
C LEU A 275 -18.89 -15.33 -4.83
N ALA A 276 -19.63 -14.25 -5.08
CA ALA A 276 -19.66 -13.57 -6.36
C ALA A 276 -18.83 -12.29 -6.25
N VAL A 277 -17.87 -12.12 -7.16
CA VAL A 277 -17.03 -10.91 -7.23
C VAL A 277 -17.40 -10.15 -8.50
N ARG A 278 -17.59 -8.84 -8.36
CA ARG A 278 -17.81 -7.93 -9.48
C ARG A 278 -16.78 -6.82 -9.41
N ALA A 279 -16.30 -6.37 -10.57
CA ALA A 279 -15.54 -5.14 -10.63
C ALA A 279 -16.33 -4.04 -9.92
N ALA A 280 -15.65 -3.17 -9.18
CA ALA A 280 -16.26 -1.93 -8.75
C ALA A 280 -16.86 -1.28 -10.00
N ALA A 281 -18.15 -0.92 -9.96
CA ALA A 281 -18.66 -0.03 -10.99
C ALA A 281 -17.73 1.18 -10.97
N PRO A 282 -17.10 1.55 -12.10
CA PRO A 282 -16.25 2.73 -12.11
C PRO A 282 -17.09 3.85 -11.53
N ALA A 283 -16.56 4.52 -10.49
CA ALA A 283 -17.20 5.72 -9.98
C ALA A 283 -17.53 6.57 -11.22
N PRO A 284 -18.79 7.03 -11.41
CA PRO A 284 -19.11 7.86 -12.55
C PRO A 284 -18.13 9.03 -12.51
N ALA A 285 -17.19 9.04 -13.45
CA ALA A 285 -16.17 10.06 -13.48
C ALA A 285 -16.92 11.38 -13.67
N PRO A 286 -16.77 12.37 -12.77
CA PRO A 286 -17.11 13.73 -13.13
C PRO A 286 -16.02 14.17 -14.11
N GLY A 287 -16.25 13.85 -15.37
CA GLY A 287 -15.47 14.28 -16.51
C GLY A 287 -16.45 14.49 -17.65
N PRO A 288 -16.35 15.59 -18.40
CA PRO A 288 -17.31 15.89 -19.45
C PRO A 288 -17.19 14.85 -20.57
N ALA A 289 -18.19 13.97 -20.69
CA ALA A 289 -18.34 13.11 -21.84
C ALA A 289 -18.63 13.98 -23.07
N VAL A 290 -17.68 14.06 -24.01
CA VAL A 290 -17.94 14.55 -25.37
C VAL A 290 -18.70 13.49 -26.19
N GLU A 291 -18.75 12.25 -25.69
CA GLU A 291 -19.57 11.16 -26.23
C GLU A 291 -21.05 11.57 -26.26
N GLY A 292 -21.60 11.67 -27.47
CA GLY A 292 -22.99 12.11 -27.71
C GLY A 292 -23.17 13.59 -28.07
N MET A 293 -22.12 14.42 -28.02
CA MET A 293 -22.18 15.77 -28.57
C MET A 293 -21.99 15.74 -30.10
N ALA A 294 -22.79 16.50 -30.84
CA ALA A 294 -22.63 16.67 -32.29
C ALA A 294 -21.46 17.60 -32.64
N TRP A 295 -20.28 17.34 -32.06
CA TRP A 295 -19.07 18.16 -32.24
C TRP A 295 -18.56 18.14 -33.68
N GLU A 296 -18.92 17.11 -34.45
CA GLU A 296 -18.65 16.99 -35.89
C GLU A 296 -19.30 18.11 -36.72
N LEU A 297 -20.37 18.73 -36.20
CA LEU A 297 -21.05 19.87 -36.82
C LEU A 297 -20.43 21.22 -36.45
N LEU A 298 -19.48 21.25 -35.49
CA LEU A 298 -18.82 22.47 -35.05
C LEU A 298 -17.73 22.90 -36.04
N SER A 299 -17.52 24.21 -36.14
CA SER A 299 -16.36 24.73 -36.86
C SER A 299 -15.04 24.27 -36.20
N ALA A 300 -13.93 24.31 -36.93
CA ALA A 300 -12.61 23.99 -36.35
C ALA A 300 -12.27 24.89 -35.14
N GLU A 301 -12.60 26.17 -35.22
CA GLU A 301 -12.43 27.13 -34.12
C GLU A 301 -13.28 26.75 -32.89
N GLU A 302 -14.54 26.37 -33.11
CA GLU A 302 -15.46 25.96 -32.05
C GLU A 302 -15.03 24.65 -31.37
N ARG A 303 -14.37 23.74 -32.10
CA ARG A 303 -13.78 22.53 -31.54
C ARG A 303 -12.62 22.83 -30.57
N TYR A 304 -11.74 23.77 -30.92
CA TYR A 304 -10.70 24.23 -30.00
C TYR A 304 -11.30 24.92 -28.75
N ASN A 305 -12.32 25.75 -28.95
CA ASN A 305 -13.01 26.44 -27.86
C ASN A 305 -13.75 25.48 -26.91
N LEU A 306 -14.36 24.42 -27.47
CA LEU A 306 -14.93 23.32 -26.68
C LEU A 306 -13.85 22.70 -25.80
N LEU A 307 -12.69 22.37 -26.36
CA LEU A 307 -11.61 21.75 -25.60
C LEU A 307 -11.06 22.64 -24.48
N LEU A 308 -10.88 23.93 -24.72
CA LEU A 308 -10.50 24.89 -23.68
C LEU A 308 -11.53 24.90 -22.53
N SER A 309 -12.83 24.85 -22.87
CA SER A 309 -13.89 24.76 -21.87
C SER A 309 -13.87 23.43 -21.08
N LEU A 310 -13.56 22.31 -21.74
CA LEU A 310 -13.41 21.00 -21.08
C LEU A 310 -12.23 21.00 -20.10
N VAL A 311 -11.09 21.58 -20.50
CA VAL A 311 -9.92 21.73 -19.63
C VAL A 311 -10.24 22.61 -18.43
N HIS A 312 -10.85 23.78 -18.66
CA HIS A 312 -11.27 24.71 -17.61
C HIS A 312 -12.24 24.04 -16.61
N ARG A 313 -13.22 23.29 -17.12
CA ARG A 313 -14.15 22.52 -16.29
C ARG A 313 -13.44 21.47 -15.45
N ALA A 314 -12.50 20.72 -16.03
CA ALA A 314 -11.74 19.69 -15.32
C ALA A 314 -10.89 20.28 -14.19
N LEU A 315 -10.26 21.43 -14.41
CA LEU A 315 -9.53 22.17 -13.37
C LEU A 315 -10.47 22.57 -12.21
N ARG A 316 -11.62 23.16 -12.54
CA ARG A 316 -12.63 23.59 -11.56
C ARG A 316 -13.18 22.42 -10.74
N GLU A 317 -13.54 21.32 -11.39
CA GLU A 317 -14.10 20.12 -10.74
C GLU A 317 -13.07 19.43 -9.83
N ALA A 318 -11.78 19.51 -10.17
CA ALA A 318 -10.68 19.03 -9.33
C ALA A 318 -10.27 20.01 -8.21
N GLY A 319 -10.97 21.14 -8.06
CA GLY A 319 -10.62 22.19 -7.08
C GLY A 319 -9.25 22.82 -7.34
N ARG A 320 -8.80 22.83 -8.59
CA ARG A 320 -7.54 23.46 -9.02
C ARG A 320 -7.77 24.90 -9.45
N ASP A 321 -6.69 25.67 -9.39
CA ASP A 321 -6.69 27.05 -9.85
C ASP A 321 -6.97 27.12 -11.36
N VAL A 322 -8.04 27.81 -11.74
CA VAL A 322 -8.45 28.01 -13.14
C VAL A 322 -7.73 29.20 -13.78
N ASP A 323 -7.18 30.11 -12.98
CA ASP A 323 -6.45 31.28 -13.47
C ASP A 323 -5.12 30.87 -14.14
N LEU A 324 -4.68 29.62 -13.98
CA LEU A 324 -3.58 29.03 -14.75
C LEU A 324 -3.74 29.21 -16.26
N LEU A 325 -4.97 29.24 -16.79
CA LEU A 325 -5.22 29.43 -18.21
C LEU A 325 -5.09 30.89 -18.65
N ARG A 326 -5.28 31.86 -17.75
CA ARG A 326 -5.15 33.30 -18.07
C ARG A 326 -3.72 33.69 -18.41
N GLY A 327 -2.73 33.02 -17.82
CA GLY A 327 -1.32 33.30 -18.06
C GLY A 327 -0.93 33.31 -19.54
N PHE A 328 -1.56 32.48 -20.37
CA PHE A 328 -1.32 32.45 -21.82
C PHE A 328 -1.90 33.67 -22.56
N VAL A 329 -3.07 34.17 -22.13
CA VAL A 329 -3.72 35.33 -22.76
C VAL A 329 -3.07 36.63 -22.29
N ASP A 330 -2.69 36.69 -21.01
CA ASP A 330 -2.04 37.86 -20.41
C ASP A 330 -0.59 38.02 -20.90
N VAL A 331 0.12 36.90 -21.08
CA VAL A 331 1.50 36.88 -21.59
C VAL A 331 1.61 35.82 -22.70
N PRO A 332 1.19 36.15 -23.94
CA PRO A 332 1.28 35.23 -25.07
C PRO A 332 2.73 34.87 -25.40
N PRO A 333 2.99 33.65 -25.92
CA PRO A 333 4.32 33.26 -26.36
C PRO A 333 4.76 34.08 -27.58
N PRO A 334 6.09 34.18 -27.83
CA PRO A 334 6.63 34.93 -28.96
C PRO A 334 6.03 34.51 -30.30
N GLY A 335 5.58 35.49 -31.08
CA GLY A 335 4.94 35.31 -32.38
C GLY A 335 3.40 35.27 -32.35
N LEU A 336 2.78 35.26 -31.17
CA LEU A 336 1.32 35.27 -31.00
C LEU A 336 0.78 36.52 -30.28
N GLU A 337 1.64 37.49 -29.96
CA GLU A 337 1.27 38.69 -29.20
C GLU A 337 0.16 39.49 -29.90
N ASP A 338 0.33 39.72 -31.21
CA ASP A 338 -0.65 40.45 -32.01
C ASP A 338 -1.97 39.67 -32.12
N ALA A 339 -1.90 38.33 -32.27
CA ALA A 339 -3.08 37.47 -32.38
C ALA A 339 -3.96 37.51 -31.13
N TYR A 340 -3.35 37.61 -29.95
CA TYR A 340 -4.05 37.65 -28.66
C TYR A 340 -4.37 39.06 -28.13
N GLN A 341 -4.05 40.11 -28.89
CA GLN A 341 -4.26 41.49 -28.45
C GLN A 341 -5.75 41.80 -28.19
N GLY A 342 -6.09 41.97 -26.90
CA GLY A 342 -7.47 42.25 -26.46
C GLY A 342 -8.41 41.04 -26.57
N VAL A 343 -7.88 39.83 -26.80
CA VAL A 343 -8.64 38.59 -26.66
C VAL A 343 -8.90 38.35 -25.18
N THR A 344 -10.11 37.92 -24.82
CA THR A 344 -10.48 37.66 -23.42
C THR A 344 -10.81 36.19 -23.20
N LEU A 345 -10.55 35.71 -21.98
CA LEU A 345 -10.93 34.37 -21.52
C LEU A 345 -12.23 34.47 -20.70
N GLY A 346 -13.28 33.82 -21.18
CA GLY A 346 -14.59 33.76 -20.54
C GLY A 346 -14.61 32.94 -19.25
N PRO A 347 -15.66 33.08 -18.42
CA PRO A 347 -15.80 32.35 -17.15
C PRO A 347 -16.01 30.84 -17.32
N ASP A 348 -16.25 30.38 -18.54
CA ASP A 348 -16.38 28.98 -18.92
C ASP A 348 -15.12 28.42 -19.62
N GLY A 349 -14.04 29.20 -19.66
CA GLY A 349 -12.77 28.83 -20.27
C GLY A 349 -12.70 29.03 -21.79
N ARG A 350 -13.71 29.64 -22.42
CA ARG A 350 -13.70 29.91 -23.86
C ARG A 350 -13.02 31.23 -24.21
N VAL A 351 -12.45 31.33 -25.40
CA VAL A 351 -11.86 32.57 -25.92
C VAL A 351 -12.71 33.24 -26.99
N ASP A 352 -12.59 34.57 -27.08
CA ASP A 352 -13.19 35.37 -28.14
C ASP A 352 -12.48 35.13 -29.49
N VAL A 353 -12.96 34.11 -30.22
CA VAL A 353 -12.45 33.75 -31.54
C VAL A 353 -12.70 34.86 -32.56
N ALA A 354 -13.77 35.63 -32.44
CA ALA A 354 -14.07 36.71 -33.38
C ALA A 354 -13.00 37.81 -33.29
N ARG A 355 -12.61 38.17 -32.06
CA ARG A 355 -11.49 39.09 -31.82
C ARG A 355 -10.17 38.52 -32.30
N LEU A 356 -9.88 37.25 -31.98
CA LEU A 356 -8.65 36.58 -32.41
C LEU A 356 -8.53 36.53 -33.94
N ARG A 357 -9.62 36.22 -34.66
CA ARG A 357 -9.67 36.26 -36.13
C ARG A 357 -9.47 37.67 -36.68
N ALA A 358 -10.08 38.68 -36.06
CA ALA A 358 -9.92 40.06 -36.49
C ALA A 358 -8.45 40.52 -36.37
N ASN A 359 -7.74 40.06 -35.34
CA ASN A 359 -6.33 40.38 -35.12
C ASN A 359 -5.40 39.77 -36.18
N VAL A 360 -5.68 38.55 -36.66
CA VAL A 360 -4.82 37.84 -37.62
C VAL A 360 -5.21 38.04 -39.09
N SER A 361 -6.41 38.57 -39.36
CA SER A 361 -6.93 38.79 -40.71
C SER A 361 -6.45 40.11 -41.35
N THR A 362 -5.70 40.93 -40.62
CA THR A 362 -5.08 42.18 -41.10
C THR A 362 -3.88 41.95 -42.02
N SER A 363 -3.31 40.73 -42.03
CA SER A 363 -2.01 40.41 -42.66
C SER A 363 -2.10 39.48 -43.89
N GLY A 364 -3.29 39.07 -44.31
CA GLY A 364 -3.50 38.19 -45.46
C GLY A 364 -4.98 37.85 -45.64
N GLY A 365 -5.40 37.50 -46.86
CA GLY A 365 -6.82 37.23 -47.18
C GLY A 365 -7.48 36.19 -46.25
N GLU A 366 -8.81 36.08 -46.32
CA GLU A 366 -9.66 35.35 -45.35
C GLU A 366 -9.20 33.92 -45.01
N ALA A 367 -8.67 33.19 -45.99
CA ALA A 367 -8.13 31.84 -45.77
C ALA A 367 -6.85 31.82 -44.92
N VAL A 368 -5.97 32.81 -45.10
CA VAL A 368 -4.72 32.96 -44.34
C VAL A 368 -5.03 33.37 -42.90
N GLY A 369 -5.93 34.33 -42.71
CA GLY A 369 -6.39 34.73 -41.38
C GLY A 369 -7.03 33.57 -40.61
N ARG A 370 -7.82 32.71 -41.28
CA ARG A 370 -8.39 31.52 -40.66
C ARG A 370 -7.32 30.49 -40.25
N ALA A 371 -6.31 30.25 -41.08
CA ALA A 371 -5.23 29.32 -40.74
C ALA A 371 -4.43 29.82 -39.52
N MET A 372 -4.08 31.10 -39.48
CA MET A 372 -3.39 31.72 -38.35
C MET A 372 -4.23 31.70 -37.06
N ALA A 373 -5.55 31.86 -37.18
CA ALA A 373 -6.45 31.77 -36.03
C ALA A 373 -6.47 30.34 -35.44
N LEU A 374 -6.47 29.32 -36.30
CA LEU A 374 -6.41 27.93 -35.86
C LEU A 374 -5.06 27.59 -35.22
N GLU A 375 -3.95 28.09 -35.76
CA GLU A 375 -2.62 27.92 -35.17
C GLU A 375 -2.52 28.58 -33.79
N ALA A 376 -3.04 29.80 -33.65
CA ALA A 376 -3.09 30.50 -32.36
C ALA A 376 -3.96 29.74 -31.33
N LEU A 377 -5.11 29.20 -31.73
CA LEU A 377 -5.98 28.39 -30.87
C LEU A 377 -5.34 27.05 -30.47
N ASP A 378 -4.63 26.41 -31.41
CA ASP A 378 -3.91 25.17 -31.17
C ASP A 378 -2.80 25.34 -30.14
N ALA A 379 -2.05 26.44 -30.23
CA ALA A 379 -1.03 26.80 -29.25
C ALA A 379 -1.63 26.98 -27.84
N PHE A 380 -2.80 27.62 -27.74
CA PHE A 380 -3.43 27.82 -26.44
C PHE A 380 -3.98 26.50 -25.86
N VAL A 381 -4.59 25.65 -26.68
CA VAL A 381 -5.01 24.32 -26.25
C VAL A 381 -3.82 23.48 -25.79
N SER A 382 -2.70 23.53 -26.51
CA SER A 382 -1.47 22.84 -26.12
C SER A 382 -0.96 23.30 -24.76
N TYR A 383 -0.98 24.61 -24.50
CA TYR A 383 -0.69 25.17 -23.18
C TYR A 383 -1.67 24.70 -22.11
N ALA A 384 -2.98 24.73 -22.40
CA ALA A 384 -4.02 24.33 -21.47
C ALA A 384 -3.88 22.85 -21.06
N LEU A 385 -3.59 21.96 -22.02
CA LEU A 385 -3.32 20.55 -21.78
C LEU A 385 -2.02 20.33 -20.97
N PHE A 386 -0.97 21.11 -21.26
CA PHE A 386 0.26 21.10 -20.48
C PHE A 386 0.01 21.48 -19.01
N SER A 387 -0.70 22.59 -18.78
CA SER A 387 -1.06 23.06 -17.45
C SER A 387 -1.91 22.04 -16.70
N ALA A 388 -2.91 21.46 -17.38
CA ALA A 388 -3.76 20.41 -16.84
C ALA A 388 -2.96 19.17 -16.40
N ARG A 389 -2.01 18.70 -17.22
CA ARG A 389 -1.16 17.54 -16.89
C ARG A 389 -0.33 17.73 -15.61
N ASN A 390 0.02 18.96 -15.27
CA ASN A 390 0.83 19.25 -14.09
C ASN A 390 0.03 19.28 -12.79
N VAL A 391 -1.30 19.43 -12.85
CA VAL A 391 -2.16 19.66 -11.66
C VAL A 391 -3.30 18.67 -11.52
N LEU A 392 -3.67 17.96 -12.57
CA LEU A 392 -4.73 16.95 -12.59
C LEU A 392 -4.17 15.52 -12.43
N PRO A 393 -5.00 14.57 -11.95
CA PRO A 393 -4.68 13.15 -11.99
C PRO A 393 -4.33 12.66 -13.41
N THR A 394 -3.40 11.70 -13.50
CA THR A 394 -2.87 11.19 -14.78
C THR A 394 -3.96 10.71 -15.74
N ASP A 395 -4.98 10.01 -15.22
CA ASP A 395 -6.09 9.47 -16.01
C ASP A 395 -6.96 10.59 -16.62
N VAL A 396 -7.18 11.69 -15.90
CA VAL A 396 -7.94 12.85 -16.38
C VAL A 396 -7.17 13.58 -17.48
N ALA A 397 -5.88 13.79 -17.27
CA ALA A 397 -5.00 14.46 -18.23
C ALA A 397 -4.87 13.67 -19.55
N GLU A 398 -4.73 12.35 -19.47
CA GLU A 398 -4.69 11.46 -20.64
C GLU A 398 -6.01 11.51 -21.44
N ARG A 399 -7.17 11.57 -20.78
CA ARG A 399 -8.47 11.70 -21.47
C ARG A 399 -8.61 13.02 -22.22
N LEU A 400 -8.17 14.14 -21.64
CA LEU A 400 -8.18 15.44 -22.31
C LEU A 400 -7.28 15.44 -23.55
N ALA A 401 -6.09 14.83 -23.45
CA ALA A 401 -5.18 14.65 -24.57
C ALA A 401 -5.73 13.72 -25.67
N ASN A 402 -6.48 12.69 -25.29
CA ASN A 402 -7.20 11.83 -26.25
C ASN A 402 -8.31 12.60 -26.96
N THR A 403 -9.08 13.40 -26.21
CA THR A 403 -10.15 14.24 -26.75
C THR A 403 -9.62 15.25 -27.77
N TYR A 404 -8.47 15.88 -27.48
CA TYR A 404 -7.76 16.73 -28.42
C TYR A 404 -7.43 16.02 -29.73
N ARG A 405 -6.85 14.82 -29.66
CA ARG A 405 -6.52 14.02 -30.85
C ARG A 405 -7.77 13.67 -31.67
N THR A 406 -8.88 13.35 -31.01
CA THR A 406 -10.17 13.09 -31.67
C THR A 406 -10.72 14.34 -32.37
N LEU A 407 -10.69 15.49 -31.71
CA LEU A 407 -11.19 16.75 -32.26
C LEU A 407 -10.31 17.25 -33.43
N GLN A 408 -9.00 17.00 -33.40
CA GLN A 408 -8.07 17.33 -34.48
C GLN A 408 -8.14 16.41 -35.69
N GLY A 409 -8.47 15.12 -35.50
CA GLY A 409 -8.53 14.13 -36.59
C GLY A 409 -9.54 14.43 -37.71
N GLY A 410 -10.39 15.46 -37.55
CA GLY A 410 -11.30 15.97 -38.58
C GLY A 410 -11.02 17.41 -39.02
N ILE A 411 -9.80 17.93 -38.82
CA ILE A 411 -9.36 19.28 -39.25
C ILE A 411 -8.40 19.20 -40.46
N SER A 412 -7.82 18.02 -40.73
CA SER A 412 -6.92 17.74 -41.85
C SER A 412 -7.60 17.60 -43.20
#